data_AF-A0A812QLB0-F1
#
_entry.id   AF-A0A812QLB0-F1
#
_cell.length_a   1.000
_cell.length_b   1.000
_cell.length_c   1.000
_cell.angle_alpha   90.00
_cell.angle_beta   90.00
_cell.angle_gamma   90.00
#
_symmetry.space_group_name_H-M   'P 1'
#
loop_
_entity.id
_entity.type
_entity.pdbx_description
1 polymer ?
#
loop_
_entity_poly.entity_id
_entity_poly.type
_entity_poly.pdbx_seq_one_letter_code
_entity_poly.pdbx_strand_id
1 'polypeptide(L)'
;VGIFQCDSWALYSSQALELAPGVVSRVIHSNMMCEMGGQFITALNLGIFLALYRQILQDGDFLGAEWLVKVDPDTVWAPARLQHYL
;
A
#
# COMPACT_ATOMS: atom_id res chain seq x y z
N VAL A 1 4.52 1.97 -17.07
CA VAL A 1 4.54 0.88 -16.07
C VAL A 1 4.94 1.52 -14.76
N GLY A 2 4.06 1.48 -13.77
CA GLY A 2 4.28 2.14 -12.49
C GLY A 2 3.03 2.13 -11.61
N ILE A 3 3.24 2.27 -10.31
CA ILE A 3 2.20 2.15 -9.26
C ILE A 3 1.11 3.23 -9.33
N PHE A 4 1.32 4.31 -10.09
CA PHE A 4 0.38 5.42 -10.26
C PHE A 4 -0.53 5.31 -11.50
N GLN A 5 -0.51 4.17 -12.20
CA GLN A 5 -1.30 3.97 -13.43
C GLN A 5 -2.73 3.44 -13.18
N CYS A 6 -3.14 3.25 -11.93
CA CYS A 6 -4.52 2.89 -11.57
C CYS A 6 -5.44 4.13 -11.59
N ASP A 7 -6.76 3.90 -11.69
CA ASP A 7 -7.79 4.97 -11.68
C ASP A 7 -7.76 5.78 -10.37
N SER A 8 -7.42 5.13 -9.26
CA SER A 8 -7.13 5.75 -7.98
C SER A 8 -5.97 5.03 -7.29
N TRP A 9 -5.27 5.75 -6.41
CA TRP A 9 -4.17 5.23 -5.62
C TRP A 9 -4.07 5.96 -4.29
N ALA A 10 -3.50 5.29 -3.29
CA ALA A 10 -3.17 5.87 -2.00
C ALA A 10 -1.82 5.31 -1.52
N LEU A 11 -1.01 6.16 -0.91
CA LEU A 11 0.29 5.81 -0.36
C LEU A 11 0.23 5.96 1.16
N TYR A 12 0.85 5.06 1.89
CA TYR A 12 0.80 5.03 3.35
C TYR A 12 2.20 4.93 3.94
N SER A 13 2.45 5.67 5.02
CA SER A 13 3.73 5.72 5.72
C SER A 13 3.51 6.05 7.19
N SER A 14 4.50 5.81 8.05
CA SER A 14 4.47 6.22 9.46
C SER A 14 4.47 7.74 9.65
N GLN A 15 4.81 8.48 8.60
CA GLN A 15 4.89 9.95 8.59
C GLN A 15 4.42 10.49 7.24
N ALA A 16 3.99 11.76 7.21
CA ALA A 16 3.67 12.43 5.96
C ALA A 16 4.96 12.65 5.17
N LEU A 17 5.05 12.03 4.00
CA LEU A 17 6.19 12.13 3.09
C LEU A 17 5.71 12.72 1.77
N GLU A 18 6.30 13.84 1.35
CA GLU A 18 6.16 14.33 -0.01
C GLU A 18 7.14 13.57 -0.92
N LEU A 19 6.61 12.70 -1.78
CA LEU A 19 7.39 11.83 -2.66
C LEU A 19 7.67 12.48 -4.03
N ALA A 20 6.81 13.42 -4.42
CA ALA A 20 6.91 14.28 -5.58
C ALA A 20 6.03 15.53 -5.33
N PRO A 21 6.16 16.62 -6.11
CA PRO A 21 5.35 17.82 -5.91
C PRO A 21 3.85 17.51 -5.84
N GLY A 22 3.23 17.72 -4.67
CA GLY A 22 1.82 17.45 -4.43
C GLY A 22 1.43 15.99 -4.21
N VAL A 23 2.40 15.05 -4.21
CA VAL A 23 2.19 13.64 -3.90
C VAL A 23 2.64 13.36 -2.48
N VAL A 24 1.70 13.35 -1.54
CA VAL A 24 1.96 13.16 -0.11
C VAL A 24 1.37 11.85 0.39
N SER A 25 2.14 11.07 1.14
CA SER A 25 1.65 9.84 1.78
C SER A 25 0.71 10.13 2.94
N ARG A 26 -0.28 9.26 3.14
CA ARG A 26 -1.14 9.23 4.31
C ARG A 26 -0.41 8.61 5.50
N VAL A 27 -0.69 9.13 6.68
CA VAL A 27 -0.07 8.66 7.92
C VAL A 27 -0.82 7.44 8.45
N ILE A 28 -0.09 6.39 8.80
CA ILE A 28 -0.60 5.27 9.59
C ILE A 28 0.09 5.24 10.95
N HIS A 29 -0.66 4.91 11.99
CA HIS A 29 -0.15 4.81 13.36
C HIS A 29 0.58 3.47 13.57
N SER A 30 1.72 3.32 12.91
CA SER A 30 2.68 2.22 13.06
C SER A 30 4.09 2.77 12.91
N ASN A 31 5.06 2.24 13.65
CA ASN A 31 6.46 2.63 13.50
C ASN A 31 7.12 1.97 12.26
N MET A 32 6.40 1.12 11.52
CA MET A 32 6.88 0.38 10.34
C MET A 32 8.10 -0.51 10.60
N MET A 33 8.37 -0.84 11.86
CA MET A 33 9.45 -1.74 12.27
C MET A 33 8.87 -3.09 12.67
N CYS A 34 9.56 -4.17 12.32
CA CYS A 34 9.23 -5.50 12.78
C CYS A 34 10.48 -6.34 12.96
N GLU A 35 10.36 -7.41 13.74
CA GLU A 35 11.44 -8.35 13.96
C GLU A 35 11.60 -9.27 12.75
N MET A 36 12.82 -9.76 12.54
CA MET A 36 13.08 -10.90 11.67
C MET A 36 12.97 -12.18 12.49
N GLY A 37 12.24 -13.19 12.01
CA GLY A 37 12.09 -14.43 12.76
C GLY A 37 11.18 -15.46 12.10
N GLY A 38 10.63 -16.34 12.93
CA GLY A 38 9.84 -17.49 12.48
C GLY A 38 10.70 -18.59 11.85
N GLN A 39 10.05 -19.66 11.41
CA GLN A 39 10.71 -20.83 10.80
C GLN A 39 11.53 -20.46 9.55
N PHE A 40 11.11 -19.42 8.83
CA PHE A 40 11.70 -19.02 7.56
C PHE A 40 12.65 -17.82 7.65
N ILE A 41 12.85 -17.27 8.86
CA ILE A 41 13.70 -16.08 9.10
C ILE A 41 13.30 -14.93 8.16
N THR A 42 12.04 -14.51 8.27
CA THR A 42 11.47 -13.41 7.47
C THR A 42 10.97 -12.29 8.36
N ALA A 43 10.65 -11.15 7.76
CA ALA A 43 10.03 -10.01 8.46
C ALA A 43 8.65 -10.39 9.03
N LEU A 44 8.45 -10.20 10.33
CA LEU A 44 7.19 -10.50 11.04
C LEU A 44 6.25 -9.29 11.01
N ASN A 45 5.84 -8.87 9.81
CA ASN A 45 5.18 -7.60 9.51
C ASN A 45 3.64 -7.60 9.62
N LEU A 46 3.03 -8.64 10.19
CA LEU A 46 1.56 -8.74 10.32
C LEU A 46 0.94 -7.50 11.01
N GLY A 47 1.55 -7.03 12.11
CA GLY A 47 1.06 -5.87 12.86
C GLY A 47 1.05 -4.58 12.02
N ILE A 48 2.05 -4.40 11.15
CA ILE A 48 2.15 -3.27 10.23
C ILE A 48 0.99 -3.33 9.23
N PHE A 49 0.75 -4.49 8.62
CA PHE A 49 -0.35 -4.64 7.66
C PHE A 49 -1.72 -4.47 8.30
N LEU A 50 -1.93 -4.94 9.54
CA LEU A 50 -3.18 -4.69 10.25
C LEU A 50 -3.43 -3.19 10.48
N ALA A 51 -2.39 -2.42 10.83
CA ALA A 51 -2.51 -0.97 10.96
C ALA A 51 -2.86 -0.31 9.61
N LEU A 52 -2.20 -0.73 8.53
CA LEU A 52 -2.48 -0.27 7.18
C LEU A 52 -3.93 -0.55 6.75
N TYR A 53 -4.39 -1.80 6.88
CA TYR A 53 -5.75 -2.17 6.47
C TYR A 53 -6.82 -1.49 7.31
N ARG A 54 -6.58 -1.24 8.61
CA ARG A 54 -7.48 -0.42 9.42
C ARG A 54 -7.59 1.00 8.87
N GLN A 55 -6.48 1.60 8.45
CA GLN A 55 -6.52 2.93 7.83
C GLN A 55 -7.26 2.90 6.49
N ILE A 56 -7.00 1.92 5.63
CA ILE A 56 -7.72 1.77 4.34
C ILE A 56 -9.23 1.65 4.55
N LEU A 57 -9.65 0.86 5.56
CA LEU A 57 -11.06 0.71 5.91
C LEU A 57 -11.68 2.01 6.44
N GLN A 58 -10.92 2.83 7.16
CA GLN A 58 -11.36 4.13 7.66
C GLN A 58 -11.45 5.17 6.54
N ASP A 59 -10.49 5.18 5.62
CA ASP A 59 -10.45 6.11 4.48
C ASP A 59 -11.63 5.85 3.52
N GLY A 60 -11.97 4.57 3.29
CA GLY A 60 -13.16 4.18 2.52
C GLY A 60 -13.05 4.36 0.99
N ASP A 61 -11.96 4.93 0.48
CA ASP A 61 -11.77 5.19 -0.96
C ASP A 61 -11.92 3.93 -1.84
N PHE A 62 -11.55 2.76 -1.29
CA PHE A 62 -11.65 1.48 -1.99
C PHE A 62 -13.09 1.11 -2.36
N LEU A 63 -14.11 1.67 -1.67
CA LEU A 63 -15.51 1.45 -1.96
C LEU A 63 -15.94 2.03 -3.32
N GLY A 64 -15.16 2.97 -3.86
CA GLY A 64 -15.37 3.53 -5.20
C GLY A 64 -14.74 2.72 -6.33
N ALA A 65 -14.09 1.59 -6.03
CA ALA A 65 -13.40 0.76 -7.02
C ALA A 65 -13.96 -0.68 -7.03
N GLU A 66 -13.91 -1.33 -8.19
CA GLU A 66 -14.36 -2.73 -8.35
C GLU A 66 -13.37 -3.73 -7.71
N TRP A 67 -12.08 -3.37 -7.69
CA TRP A 67 -11.02 -4.17 -7.09
C TRP A 67 -9.93 -3.25 -6.54
N LEU A 68 -9.18 -3.79 -5.57
CA LEU A 68 -8.03 -3.12 -4.97
C LEU A 68 -6.81 -4.05 -5.02
N VAL A 69 -5.64 -3.48 -5.31
CA VAL A 69 -4.37 -4.20 -5.30
C VAL A 69 -3.42 -3.56 -4.29
N LYS A 70 -2.75 -4.38 -3.49
CA LYS A 70 -1.61 -3.97 -2.67
C LYS A 70 -0.34 -4.19 -3.50
N VAL A 71 0.43 -3.14 -3.70
CA VAL A 71 1.75 -3.19 -4.38
C VAL A 71 2.81 -2.56 -3.50
N ASP A 72 4.04 -3.07 -3.57
CA ASP A 72 5.19 -2.43 -2.95
C ASP A 72 5.75 -1.34 -3.88
N PRO A 73 6.41 -0.28 -3.38
CA PRO A 73 6.85 0.85 -4.20
C PRO A 73 7.80 0.50 -5.36
N ASP A 74 8.55 -0.59 -5.23
CA ASP A 74 9.50 -1.12 -6.21
C ASP A 74 8.87 -2.10 -7.22
N THR A 75 7.55 -2.34 -7.12
CA THR A 75 6.84 -3.28 -8.00
C THR A 75 6.75 -2.73 -9.43
N VAL A 76 7.15 -3.55 -10.41
CA VAL A 76 6.85 -3.30 -11.83
C VAL A 76 5.36 -3.54 -12.09
N TRP A 77 4.58 -2.47 -12.03
CA TRP A 77 3.11 -2.55 -12.07
C TRP A 77 2.51 -2.13 -13.43
N ALA A 78 1.70 -3.00 -14.03
CA ALA A 78 1.04 -2.79 -15.32
C ALA A 78 -0.48 -3.07 -15.22
N PRO A 79 -1.29 -2.12 -14.71
CA PRO A 79 -2.70 -2.36 -14.39
C PRO A 79 -3.53 -2.76 -15.62
N ALA A 80 -3.23 -2.19 -16.80
CA ALA A 80 -3.90 -2.56 -18.06
C ALA A 80 -3.79 -4.06 -18.40
N ARG A 81 -2.69 -4.71 -17.99
CA ARG A 81 -2.54 -6.16 -18.18
C ARG A 81 -3.46 -6.94 -17.24
N LEU A 82 -3.57 -6.51 -15.98
CA LEU A 82 -4.49 -7.15 -15.03
C LEU A 82 -5.94 -6.97 -15.48
N GLN A 83 -6.33 -5.74 -15.85
CA GLN A 83 -7.68 -5.43 -16.35
C GLN A 83 -8.07 -6.26 -17.58
N HIS A 84 -7.11 -6.59 -18.45
CA HIS A 84 -7.38 -7.46 -19.60
C HIS A 84 -7.76 -8.90 -19.20
N TYR A 85 -7.37 -9.37 -18.01
CA TYR A 85 -7.65 -10.72 -17.51
C TYR A 85 -8.77 -10.81 -16.47
N LEU A 86 -9.27 -9.67 -15.97
CA LEU A 86 -10.43 -9.59 -15.06
C LEU A 86 -11.73 -9.57 -15.87
#